data_AF-A0A0W8JG82-F1
#
_entry.id   AF-A0A0W8JG82-F1
#
_cell.length_a   1.000
_cell.length_b   1.000
_cell.length_c   1.000
_cell.angle_alpha   90.00
_cell.angle_beta   90.00
_cell.angle_gamma   90.00
#
_symmetry.space_group_name_H-M   'P 1'
#
loop_
_entity.id
_entity.type
_entity.pdbx_description
1 polymer ?
#
loop_
_entity_poly.entity_id
_entity_poly.type
_entity_poly.pdbx_seq_one_letter_code
_entity_poly.pdbx_strand_id
1 'polypeptide(L)'
;MTIERKLATLFHLDGNGWDRHANPWSVWTRYSVLPLFIIAGFLREWSVWLSLLVLVMAFVWMFLNPILFPKPLSLQSWATKSVLGERIYLNRDKEPLPKAHQLPLFMILHLTSTLGLILAGWGVYQYDIQLCILSVLVTYLAKSWFLDRMVWLYCDFSREHQSSE
;
A
#
# COMPACT_ATOMS: atom_id res chain seq x y z
N MET A 1 8.59 -15.90 -10.88
CA MET A 1 7.79 -15.44 -9.71
C MET A 1 8.53 -14.27 -9.09
N THR A 2 8.05 -13.04 -9.26
CA THR A 2 8.61 -11.86 -8.58
C THR A 2 8.41 -11.96 -7.06
N ILE A 3 9.26 -11.30 -6.27
CA ILE A 3 9.13 -11.25 -4.79
C ILE A 3 7.77 -10.68 -4.40
N GLU A 4 7.32 -9.67 -5.13
CA GLU A 4 6.02 -9.02 -4.94
C GLU A 4 4.86 -10.01 -5.09
N ARG A 5 4.93 -10.97 -6.02
CA ARG A 5 3.90 -12.00 -6.19
C ARG A 5 3.89 -13.02 -5.05
N LYS A 6 5.05 -13.38 -4.50
CA LYS A 6 5.12 -14.23 -3.29
C LYS A 6 4.48 -13.53 -2.09
N LEU A 7 4.73 -12.22 -1.93
CA LEU A 7 4.09 -11.42 -0.89
C LEU A 7 2.58 -11.33 -1.12
N ALA A 8 2.11 -11.13 -2.35
CA ALA A 8 0.68 -11.10 -2.65
C ALA A 8 -0.04 -12.40 -2.25
N THR A 9 0.56 -13.58 -2.52
CA THR A 9 0.02 -14.87 -2.08
C THR A 9 -0.02 -14.99 -0.55
N LEU A 10 0.99 -14.47 0.16
CA LEU A 10 0.99 -14.43 1.63
C LEU A 10 -0.17 -13.61 2.20
N PHE A 11 -0.59 -12.56 1.50
CA PHE A 11 -1.75 -11.72 1.85
C PHE A 11 -3.10 -12.27 1.34
N HIS A 12 -3.17 -13.52 0.86
CA HIS A 12 -4.37 -14.08 0.20
C HIS A 12 -4.92 -13.19 -0.93
N LEU A 13 -4.02 -12.51 -1.65
CA LEU A 13 -4.37 -11.74 -2.85
C LEU A 13 -4.34 -12.66 -4.09
N ASP A 14 -5.07 -13.77 -4.02
CA ASP A 14 -5.30 -14.74 -5.07
C ASP A 14 -6.80 -14.75 -5.45
N GLY A 15 -7.08 -14.61 -6.75
CA GLY A 15 -8.46 -14.56 -7.27
C GLY A 15 -9.32 -13.46 -6.64
N ASN A 16 -10.28 -13.85 -5.80
CA ASN A 16 -11.29 -13.00 -5.16
C ASN A 16 -10.71 -11.99 -4.14
N GLY A 17 -9.49 -12.20 -3.63
CA GLY A 17 -8.85 -11.29 -2.65
C GLY A 17 -8.53 -9.92 -3.23
N TRP A 18 -8.15 -9.86 -4.52
CA TRP A 18 -7.95 -8.59 -5.23
C TRP A 18 -9.21 -7.75 -5.32
N ASP A 19 -10.35 -8.40 -5.54
CA ASP A 19 -11.62 -7.69 -5.68
C ASP A 19 -12.03 -7.01 -4.37
N ARG A 20 -11.75 -7.64 -3.21
CA ARG A 20 -12.01 -7.01 -1.90
C ARG A 20 -11.00 -5.93 -1.57
N HIS A 21 -9.74 -6.13 -1.93
CA HIS A 21 -8.70 -5.13 -1.73
C HIS A 21 -8.95 -3.85 -2.54
N ALA A 22 -9.58 -3.98 -3.71
CA ALA A 22 -9.97 -2.86 -4.56
C ALA A 22 -11.11 -2.00 -3.96
N ASN A 23 -11.64 -2.36 -2.79
CA ASN A 23 -12.60 -1.53 -2.08
C ASN A 23 -11.93 -0.23 -1.59
N PRO A 24 -12.51 0.96 -1.86
CA PRO A 24 -11.96 2.24 -1.41
C PRO A 24 -11.73 2.31 0.10
N TRP A 25 -12.65 1.74 0.90
CA TRP A 25 -12.51 1.70 2.34
C TRP A 25 -11.31 0.88 2.79
N SER A 26 -11.03 -0.25 2.13
CA SER A 26 -9.81 -1.02 2.41
C SER A 26 -8.58 -0.15 2.19
N VAL A 27 -8.48 0.51 1.03
CA VAL A 27 -7.33 1.34 0.68
C VAL A 27 -7.12 2.46 1.70
N TRP A 28 -8.14 3.28 1.97
CA TRP A 28 -8.00 4.42 2.86
C TRP A 28 -7.72 4.02 4.30
N THR A 29 -8.41 3.02 4.82
CA THR A 29 -8.21 2.59 6.21
C THR A 29 -6.89 1.85 6.41
N ARG A 30 -6.23 1.38 5.35
CA ARG A 30 -4.87 0.82 5.44
C ARG A 30 -3.80 1.88 5.71
N TYR A 31 -4.06 3.16 5.42
CA TYR A 31 -3.21 4.27 5.86
C TYR A 31 -3.23 4.45 7.40
N SER A 32 -4.11 3.78 8.14
CA SER A 32 -4.03 3.80 9.61
C SER A 32 -2.98 2.83 10.18
N VAL A 33 -2.41 1.94 9.37
CA VAL A 33 -1.46 0.93 9.84
C VAL A 33 -0.16 1.55 10.37
N LEU A 34 0.47 2.45 9.60
CA LEU A 34 1.73 3.09 10.00
C LEU A 34 1.57 3.95 11.29
N PRO A 35 0.53 4.77 11.45
CA PRO A 35 0.34 5.56 12.66
C PRO A 35 0.05 4.67 13.87
N LEU A 36 -0.66 3.54 13.70
CA LEU A 36 -0.84 2.56 14.78
C LEU A 36 0.50 1.96 15.24
N PHE A 37 1.41 1.65 14.32
CA PHE A 37 2.76 1.21 14.67
C PHE A 37 3.55 2.28 15.41
N ILE A 38 3.45 3.54 14.99
CA ILE A 38 4.11 4.66 15.67
C ILE A 38 3.54 4.82 17.09
N ILE A 39 2.21 4.84 17.24
CA ILE A 39 1.53 4.93 18.54
C ILE A 39 1.97 3.78 19.46
N ALA A 40 2.02 2.54 18.96
CA ALA A 40 2.51 1.41 19.72
C ALA A 40 3.94 1.65 20.24
N GLY A 41 4.81 2.24 19.41
CA GLY A 41 6.17 2.60 19.77
C GLY A 41 6.26 3.62 20.90
N PHE A 42 5.48 4.70 20.84
CA PHE A 42 5.43 5.72 21.90
C PHE A 42 4.85 5.17 23.21
N LEU A 43 3.83 4.31 23.12
CA LEU A 43 3.20 3.69 24.30
C LEU A 43 4.16 2.81 25.11
N ARG A 44 5.30 2.41 24.53
CA ARG A 44 6.33 1.61 25.23
C ARG A 44 6.84 2.28 26.49
N GLU A 45 6.97 3.61 26.50
CA GLU A 45 7.46 4.37 27.66
C GLU A 45 6.44 4.41 28.81
N TRP A 46 5.15 4.39 28.47
CA TRP A 46 4.06 4.42 29.45
C TRP A 46 3.70 3.03 29.97
N SER A 47 3.52 2.06 29.07
CA SER A 47 3.15 0.69 29.42
C SER A 47 3.52 -0.28 28.30
N VAL A 48 4.45 -1.18 28.60
CA VAL A 48 4.90 -2.22 27.67
C VAL A 48 3.72 -3.12 27.25
N TRP A 49 2.81 -3.45 28.18
CA TRP A 49 1.64 -4.28 27.86
C TRP A 49 0.68 -3.59 26.89
N LEU A 50 0.44 -2.29 27.07
CA LEU A 50 -0.41 -1.51 26.17
C LEU A 50 0.26 -1.34 24.80
N SER A 51 1.56 -1.09 24.77
CA SER A 51 2.37 -1.05 23.54
C SER A 51 2.26 -2.34 22.74
N LEU A 52 2.45 -3.50 23.40
CA LEU A 52 2.31 -4.82 22.77
C LEU A 52 0.90 -5.07 22.25
N LEU A 53 -0.14 -4.67 23.00
CA LEU A 53 -1.52 -4.80 22.55
C LEU A 53 -1.77 -4.01 21.27
N VAL A 54 -1.38 -2.73 21.22
CA VAL A 54 -1.56 -1.88 20.03
C VAL A 54 -0.71 -2.39 18.86
N LEU A 55 0.50 -2.89 19.13
CA LEU A 55 1.36 -3.51 18.12
C LEU A 55 0.69 -4.72 17.47
N VAL A 56 0.14 -5.63 18.28
CA VAL A 56 -0.59 -6.82 17.80
C VAL A 56 -1.83 -6.39 17.01
N MET A 57 -2.59 -5.40 17.51
CA MET A 57 -3.74 -4.86 16.78
C MET A 57 -3.34 -4.27 15.42
N ALA A 58 -2.20 -3.57 15.33
CA ALA A 58 -1.71 -3.02 14.07
C ALA A 58 -1.35 -4.12 13.06
N PHE A 59 -0.68 -5.19 13.50
CA PHE A 59 -0.40 -6.37 12.67
C PHE A 59 -1.69 -7.05 12.21
N VAL A 60 -2.60 -7.34 13.14
CA VAL A 60 -3.90 -7.95 12.83
C VAL A 60 -4.68 -7.09 11.84
N TRP A 61 -4.72 -5.77 12.04
CA TRP A 61 -5.37 -4.83 11.13
C TRP A 61 -4.76 -4.86 9.74
N MET A 62 -3.43 -4.88 9.63
CA MET A 62 -2.72 -4.95 8.35
C MET A 62 -3.12 -6.17 7.51
N PHE A 63 -3.34 -7.33 8.14
CA PHE A 63 -3.74 -8.57 7.46
C PHE A 63 -5.26 -8.69 7.25
N LEU A 64 -6.08 -8.25 8.22
CA LEU A 64 -7.54 -8.36 8.13
C LEU A 64 -8.15 -7.32 7.19
N ASN A 65 -7.56 -6.12 7.11
CA ASN A 65 -8.08 -5.01 6.31
C ASN A 65 -8.49 -5.42 4.88
N PRO A 66 -7.65 -6.05 4.05
CA PRO A 66 -8.04 -6.44 2.68
C PRO A 66 -9.15 -7.51 2.61
N ILE A 67 -9.45 -8.21 3.71
CA ILE A 67 -10.40 -9.32 3.76
C ILE A 67 -11.78 -8.87 4.26
N LEU A 68 -11.80 -7.88 5.17
CA LEU A 68 -13.00 -7.43 5.88
C LEU A 68 -13.99 -6.65 5.02
N PHE A 69 -13.53 -6.00 3.95
CA PHE A 69 -14.41 -5.18 3.11
C PHE A 69 -15.01 -5.99 1.94
N PRO A 70 -16.27 -5.71 1.56
CA PRO A 70 -16.88 -6.34 0.39
C PRO A 70 -16.22 -5.84 -0.91
N LYS A 71 -16.55 -6.46 -2.05
CA LYS A 71 -16.09 -5.98 -3.37
C LYS A 71 -16.58 -4.54 -3.62
N PRO A 72 -15.84 -3.71 -4.37
CA PRO A 72 -16.23 -2.34 -4.66
C PRO A 72 -17.53 -2.31 -5.48
N LEU A 73 -18.43 -1.39 -5.12
CA LEU A 73 -19.68 -1.16 -5.84
C LEU A 73 -19.46 -0.50 -7.22
N SER A 74 -18.31 0.14 -7.41
CA SER A 74 -17.94 0.82 -8.66
C SER A 74 -16.44 0.78 -8.87
N LEU A 75 -16.01 0.62 -10.12
CA LEU A 75 -14.61 0.65 -10.53
C LEU A 75 -14.11 2.07 -10.84
N GLN A 76 -14.94 3.09 -10.65
CA GLN A 76 -14.62 4.46 -11.04
C GLN A 76 -13.76 5.21 -10.03
N SER A 77 -13.72 4.75 -8.78
CA SER A 77 -12.99 5.44 -7.72
C SER A 77 -11.47 5.39 -7.95
N TRP A 78 -10.77 6.44 -7.53
CA TRP A 78 -9.31 6.51 -7.59
C TRP A 78 -8.65 5.31 -6.88
N ALA A 79 -9.12 4.99 -5.67
CA ALA A 79 -8.60 3.89 -4.86
C ALA A 79 -8.80 2.51 -5.50
N THR A 80 -9.94 2.30 -6.16
CA THR A 80 -10.21 1.05 -6.88
C THR A 80 -9.27 0.93 -8.09
N LYS A 81 -9.16 1.98 -8.89
CA LYS A 81 -8.27 2.01 -10.06
C LYS A 81 -6.80 1.81 -9.67
N SER A 82 -6.37 2.37 -8.54
CA SER A 82 -4.99 2.22 -8.09
C SER A 82 -4.65 0.76 -7.77
N VAL A 83 -5.55 0.04 -7.08
CA VAL A 83 -5.35 -1.38 -6.75
C VAL A 83 -5.40 -2.26 -7.99
N LEU A 84 -6.29 -1.97 -8.94
CA LEU A 84 -6.34 -2.69 -10.22
C LEU A 84 -5.08 -2.46 -11.05
N GLY A 85 -4.55 -1.22 -11.04
CA GLY A 85 -3.26 -0.90 -11.65
C GLY A 85 -2.10 -1.64 -10.98
N GLU A 86 -2.08 -1.73 -9.65
CA GLU A 86 -1.09 -2.53 -8.91
C GLU A 86 -1.14 -4.00 -9.35
N ARG A 87 -2.33 -4.58 -9.55
CA ARG A 87 -2.50 -5.96 -10.05
C ARG A 87 -1.88 -6.15 -11.45
N ILE A 88 -2.08 -5.19 -12.35
CA ILE A 88 -1.47 -5.21 -13.70
C ILE A 88 0.06 -5.10 -13.56
N TYR A 89 0.54 -4.16 -12.75
CA TYR A 89 1.96 -3.96 -12.50
C TYR A 89 2.65 -5.20 -11.94
N LEU A 90 1.98 -5.98 -11.08
CA LEU A 90 2.51 -7.23 -10.55
C LEU A 90 2.63 -8.35 -11.60
N ASN A 91 1.79 -8.31 -12.63
CA ASN A 91 1.81 -9.27 -13.74
C ASN A 91 2.74 -8.85 -14.90
N ARG A 92 3.59 -7.83 -14.68
CA ARG A 92 4.56 -7.34 -15.68
C ARG A 92 5.57 -8.38 -16.18
N ASP A 93 5.71 -9.50 -15.46
CA ASP A 93 6.54 -10.64 -15.87
C ASP A 93 5.84 -11.56 -16.89
N LYS A 94 4.52 -11.45 -17.04
CA LYS A 94 3.71 -12.21 -18.01
C LYS A 94 3.24 -11.36 -19.18
N GLU A 95 2.81 -10.13 -18.91
CA GLU A 95 2.35 -9.18 -19.91
C GLU A 95 3.24 -7.93 -19.84
N PRO A 96 3.96 -7.57 -20.92
CA PRO A 96 4.85 -6.43 -20.90
C PRO A 96 4.04 -5.14 -20.72
N LEU A 97 4.49 -4.29 -19.78
CA LEU A 97 3.87 -2.99 -19.56
C LEU A 97 4.06 -2.08 -20.78
N PRO A 98 3.08 -1.20 -21.10
CA PRO A 98 3.24 -0.17 -22.12
C PRO A 98 4.53 0.63 -21.92
N LYS A 99 5.22 0.98 -23.02
CA LYS A 99 6.53 1.67 -22.97
C LYS A 99 6.51 2.95 -22.13
N ALA A 100 5.40 3.68 -22.14
CA ALA A 100 5.20 4.91 -21.36
C ALA A 100 5.24 4.71 -19.83
N HIS A 101 5.19 3.46 -19.35
CA HIS A 101 5.20 3.12 -17.93
C HIS A 101 6.44 2.31 -17.50
N GLN A 102 7.40 2.09 -18.40
CA GLN A 102 8.68 1.46 -18.09
C GLN A 102 9.69 2.49 -17.52
N LEU A 103 9.24 3.27 -16.54
CA LEU A 103 10.03 4.36 -15.96
C LEU A 103 10.73 3.88 -14.67
N PRO A 104 11.96 4.35 -14.39
CA PRO A 104 12.64 4.08 -13.12
C PRO A 104 11.93 4.72 -11.92
N LEU A 105 10.93 5.57 -12.17
CA LEU A 105 10.12 6.26 -11.18
C LEU A 105 9.53 5.31 -10.11
N PHE A 106 9.07 4.11 -10.48
CA PHE A 106 8.51 3.17 -9.51
C PHE A 106 9.53 2.72 -8.48
N MET A 107 10.77 2.46 -8.93
CA MET A 107 11.86 2.11 -8.03
C MET A 107 12.17 3.29 -7.08
N ILE A 108 12.24 4.52 -7.61
CA ILE A 108 12.49 5.72 -6.79
C ILE A 108 11.39 5.87 -5.73
N LEU A 109 10.12 5.79 -6.10
CA LEU A 109 9.00 5.93 -5.16
C LEU A 109 8.99 4.83 -4.09
N HIS A 110 9.29 3.58 -4.47
CA HIS A 110 9.43 2.50 -3.49
C HIS A 110 10.60 2.73 -2.53
N LEU A 111 11.75 3.19 -3.03
CA LEU A 111 12.90 3.52 -2.20
C LEU A 111 12.59 4.68 -1.26
N THR A 112 11.96 5.76 -1.75
CA THR A 112 11.55 6.91 -0.92
C THR A 112 10.56 6.49 0.17
N SER A 113 9.56 5.67 -0.18
CA SER A 113 8.60 5.15 0.80
C SER A 113 9.28 4.27 1.86
N THR A 114 10.22 3.42 1.45
CA THR A 114 11.02 2.59 2.37
C THR A 114 11.91 3.43 3.28
N LEU A 115 12.53 4.47 2.76
CA LEU A 115 13.31 5.45 3.53
C LEU A 115 12.45 6.14 4.59
N GLY A 116 11.22 6.53 4.21
CA GLY A 116 10.24 7.07 5.16
C GLY A 116 9.95 6.10 6.31
N LEU A 117 9.75 4.81 6.03
CA LEU A 117 9.54 3.79 7.08
C LEU A 117 10.75 3.63 8.01
N ILE A 118 11.98 3.68 7.47
CA ILE A 118 13.21 3.63 8.28
C ILE A 118 13.29 4.84 9.20
N LEU A 119 13.00 6.05 8.68
CA LEU A 119 12.95 7.27 9.47
C LEU A 119 11.87 7.22 10.56
N ALA A 120 10.72 6.60 10.29
CA ALA A 120 9.68 6.40 11.30
C ALA A 120 10.17 5.50 12.44
N GLY A 121 10.85 4.40 12.12
CA GLY A 121 11.47 3.53 13.12
C GLY A 121 12.53 4.26 13.96
N TRP A 122 13.35 5.09 13.32
CA TRP A 122 14.34 5.91 14.01
C TRP A 122 13.70 6.98 14.90
N GLY A 123 12.65 7.66 14.41
CA GLY A 123 11.89 8.64 15.18
C GLY A 123 11.24 8.03 16.42
N VAL A 124 10.63 6.84 16.28
CA VAL A 124 10.08 6.08 17.41
C VAL A 124 11.18 5.67 18.40
N TYR A 125 12.34 5.24 17.92
CA TYR A 125 13.46 4.87 18.77
C TYR A 125 13.95 6.05 19.63
N GLN A 126 14.03 7.24 19.03
CA GLN A 126 14.48 8.48 19.68
C GLN A 126 13.36 9.25 20.41
N TYR A 127 12.11 8.77 20.37
CA TYR A 127 10.90 9.50 20.81
C TYR A 127 10.75 10.89 20.17
N ASP A 128 11.24 11.07 18.94
CA ASP A 128 11.14 12.32 18.18
C ASP A 128 9.83 12.35 17.37
N ILE A 129 8.86 13.11 17.88
CA ILE A 129 7.54 13.29 17.26
C ILE A 129 7.66 14.01 15.90
N GLN A 130 8.57 14.96 15.76
CA GLN A 130 8.73 15.73 14.53
C GLN A 130 9.25 14.82 13.41
N LEU A 131 10.23 13.98 13.72
CA LEU A 131 10.74 12.98 12.79
C LEU A 131 9.67 11.93 12.43
N CYS A 132 8.82 11.53 13.38
CA CYS A 132 7.68 10.65 13.11
C CYS A 132 6.66 11.29 12.17
N ILE A 133 6.35 12.58 12.33
CA ILE A 133 5.44 13.30 11.42
C ILE A 133 6.05 13.39 10.02
N LEU A 134 7.33 13.80 9.92
CA LEU A 134 8.03 13.91 8.65
C LEU A 134 8.09 12.56 7.91
N SER A 135 8.42 11.48 8.62
CA SER A 135 8.50 10.14 8.05
C SER A 135 7.14 9.63 7.54
N VAL A 136 6.05 9.88 8.27
CA VAL A 136 4.69 9.58 7.79
C VAL A 136 4.38 10.35 6.52
N LEU A 137 4.66 11.66 6.48
CA LEU A 137 4.43 12.50 5.30
C LEU A 137 5.21 11.99 4.08
N VAL A 138 6.51 11.72 4.24
CA VAL A 138 7.36 11.18 3.15
C VAL A 138 6.84 9.85 2.66
N THR A 139 6.52 8.93 3.58
CA THR A 139 6.01 7.59 3.24
C THR A 139 4.69 7.69 2.46
N TYR A 140 3.78 8.55 2.90
CA TYR A 140 2.45 8.69 2.31
C TYR A 140 2.48 9.41 0.98
N LEU A 141 3.26 10.48 0.85
CA LEU A 141 3.40 11.17 -0.43
C LEU A 141 3.99 10.23 -1.49
N ALA A 142 5.06 9.49 -1.14
CA ALA A 142 5.66 8.52 -2.05
C ALA A 142 4.68 7.39 -2.43
N LYS A 143 3.97 6.82 -1.44
CA LYS A 143 3.02 5.73 -1.70
C LYS A 143 1.78 6.19 -2.47
N SER A 144 1.21 7.35 -2.13
CA SER A 144 0.06 7.92 -2.83
C SER A 144 0.43 8.32 -4.27
N TRP A 145 1.62 8.86 -4.50
CA TRP A 145 2.08 9.15 -5.86
C TRP A 145 2.29 7.85 -6.66
N PHE A 146 2.84 6.81 -6.03
CA PHE A 146 2.92 5.49 -6.67
C PHE A 146 1.53 4.98 -7.07
N LEU A 147 0.54 5.04 -6.17
CA LEU A 147 -0.84 4.64 -6.44
C LEU A 147 -1.47 5.48 -7.56
N ASP A 148 -1.18 6.77 -7.62
CA ASP A 148 -1.65 7.64 -8.70
C ASP A 148 -1.11 7.16 -10.07
N ARG A 149 0.17 6.79 -10.14
CA ARG A 149 0.72 6.19 -11.36
C ARG A 149 0.08 4.85 -11.72
N MET A 150 -0.38 4.08 -10.74
CA MET A 150 -1.13 2.84 -10.99
C MET A 150 -2.52 3.12 -11.57
N VAL A 151 -3.17 4.21 -11.17
CA VAL A 151 -4.44 4.65 -11.79
C VAL A 151 -4.23 4.95 -13.29
N TRP A 152 -3.15 5.63 -13.64
CA TRP A 152 -2.82 5.93 -15.03
C TRP A 152 -2.58 4.63 -15.82
N LEU A 153 -1.77 3.72 -15.28
CA LEU A 153 -1.54 2.40 -15.87
C LEU A 153 -2.84 1.64 -16.12
N TYR A 154 -3.76 1.64 -15.17
CA TYR A 154 -5.05 0.98 -15.33
C TYR A 154 -5.90 1.63 -16.44
N CYS A 155 -5.95 2.96 -16.48
CA CYS A 155 -6.71 3.70 -17.49
C CYS A 155 -6.16 3.47 -18.91
N ASP A 156 -4.84 3.52 -19.08
CA ASP A 156 -4.20 3.32 -20.38
C ASP A 156 -4.36 1.87 -20.86
N PHE A 157 -4.15 0.90 -19.97
CA PHE A 157 -4.36 -0.51 -20.26
C PHE A 157 -5.82 -0.82 -20.67
N SER A 158 -6.79 -0.23 -19.97
CA SER A 158 -8.22 -0.42 -20.26
C SER A 158 -8.62 0.19 -21.61
N ARG A 159 -8.02 1.32 -22.00
CA ARG A 159 -8.27 1.96 -23.31
C ARG A 159 -7.74 1.13 -24.47
N GLU A 160 -6.53 0.59 -24.35
CA GLU A 160 -5.92 -0.25 -25.39
C GLU A 160 -6.73 -1.53 -25.63
N HIS A 161 -7.21 -2.18 -24.57
CA HIS A 161 -8.03 -3.39 -24.67
C HIS A 161 -9.45 -3.12 -25.21
N GLN A 162 -10.06 -1.97 -24.88
CA GLN A 162 -11.35 -1.60 -25.48
C GLN A 162 -11.26 -1.22 -26.97
N SER A 163 -10.09 -0.78 -27.44
CA SER A 163 -9.87 -0.46 -28.86
C SER A 163 -9.53 -1.66 -29.75
N SER A 164 -9.33 -2.84 -29.16
CA SER A 164 -8.98 -4.08 -29.86
C SER A 164 -10.11 -5.10 -29.97
N GLU A 165 -11.29 -4.77 -29.43
CA GLU A 165 -12.58 -5.45 -29.67
C GLU A 165 -13.42 -4.68 -30.70
#